data_AF-W5ML48-F1
#
_entry.id   AF-W5ML48-F1
#
_cell.length_a   1.000
_cell.length_b   1.000
_cell.length_c   1.000
_cell.angle_alpha   90.00
_cell.angle_beta   90.00
_cell.angle_gamma   90.00
#
_symmetry.space_group_name_H-M   'P 1'
#
loop_
_entity.id
_entity.type
_entity.pdbx_description
1 polymer ?
#
loop_
_entity_poly.entity_id
_entity_poly.type
_entity_poly.pdbx_seq_one_letter_code
_entity_poly.pdbx_strand_id
1 'polypeptide(L)'
;MFQACSSSSSRRCWCVLDVEEEGSLYYLASLCAFNPAGAQTSPLLRFSSVEIIKPDPPRNVSVWEEEGSSCRLRVRWAYPSTWKNHFYKLKFEVQYQPVLEGEQFSVVSNHR
;
A
#
# COMPACT_ATOMS: atom_id res chain seq x y z
N MET A 1 10.22 -22.83 -10.77
CA MET A 1 9.08 -23.57 -10.16
C MET A 1 7.81 -22.84 -10.53
N PHE A 2 6.80 -23.51 -11.08
CA PHE A 2 5.51 -22.89 -11.43
C PHE A 2 4.56 -23.01 -10.23
N GLN A 3 4.12 -21.90 -9.64
CA GLN A 3 3.10 -21.90 -8.60
C GLN A 3 1.71 -21.78 -9.23
N ALA A 4 0.82 -22.71 -8.87
CA ALA A 4 -0.57 -22.72 -9.34
C ALA A 4 -1.43 -21.77 -8.48
N CYS A 5 -2.34 -21.05 -9.14
CA CYS A 5 -3.20 -20.05 -8.54
C CYS A 5 -4.63 -20.60 -8.40
N SER A 6 -5.29 -20.40 -7.26
CA SER A 6 -6.69 -20.81 -7.06
C SER A 6 -7.63 -19.62 -7.13
N SER A 7 -8.73 -19.77 -7.87
CA SER A 7 -9.80 -18.76 -7.91
C SER A 7 -10.57 -18.76 -6.60
N SER A 8 -10.71 -17.59 -5.97
CA SER A 8 -11.61 -17.38 -4.83
C SER A 8 -13.05 -17.15 -5.32
N SER A 9 -14.03 -17.19 -4.40
CA SER A 9 -15.42 -16.77 -4.62
C SER A 9 -15.56 -15.28 -4.97
N SER A 10 -14.54 -14.49 -4.64
CA SER A 10 -14.31 -13.17 -5.24
C SER A 10 -13.65 -13.38 -6.60
N ARG A 11 -14.12 -12.72 -7.67
CA ARG A 11 -13.57 -12.77 -9.05
C ARG A 11 -12.09 -12.33 -9.19
N ARG A 12 -11.32 -12.32 -8.11
CA ARG A 12 -9.87 -12.10 -8.06
C ARG A 12 -9.14 -13.42 -7.85
N CYS A 13 -8.20 -13.68 -8.75
CA CYS A 13 -7.14 -14.65 -8.53
C CYS A 13 -5.99 -13.99 -7.76
N TRP A 14 -5.41 -14.69 -6.80
CA TRP A 14 -4.22 -14.25 -6.09
C TRP A 14 -3.24 -15.40 -6.00
N CYS A 15 -1.96 -15.09 -6.19
CA CYS A 15 -0.88 -16.06 -6.07
C CYS A 15 0.23 -15.42 -5.24
N VAL A 16 0.92 -16.24 -4.43
CA VAL A 16 2.06 -15.79 -3.61
C VAL A 16 3.30 -16.41 -4.19
N LEU A 17 4.33 -15.58 -4.37
CA LEU A 17 5.66 -15.99 -4.78
C LEU A 17 6.57 -15.89 -3.57
N ASP A 18 7.30 -16.96 -3.27
CA ASP A 18 8.36 -16.92 -2.27
C ASP A 18 9.57 -16.22 -2.89
N VAL A 19 9.94 -15.09 -2.30
CA VAL A 19 10.97 -14.17 -2.78
C VAL A 19 12.06 -14.13 -1.73
N GLU A 20 13.29 -14.46 -2.12
CA GLU A 20 14.45 -14.33 -1.24
C GLU A 20 14.83 -12.85 -1.11
N GLU A 21 15.08 -12.39 0.11
CA GLU A 21 15.50 -11.01 0.39
C GLU A 21 16.91 -10.72 -0.14
N GLU A 22 17.75 -11.75 -0.29
CA GLU A 22 19.16 -11.64 -0.63
C GLU A 22 19.51 -12.61 -1.77
N GLY A 23 19.82 -12.08 -2.96
CA GLY A 23 20.35 -12.90 -4.06
C GLY A 23 19.91 -12.52 -5.48
N SER A 24 18.76 -11.86 -5.67
CA SER A 24 18.31 -11.46 -7.01
C SER A 24 17.91 -9.99 -7.07
N LEU A 25 18.54 -9.24 -7.98
CA LEU A 25 18.23 -7.83 -8.23
C LEU A 25 16.81 -7.65 -8.83
N TYR A 26 16.31 -8.65 -9.57
CA TYR A 26 15.02 -8.60 -10.25
C TYR A 26 14.39 -9.99 -10.44
N TYR A 27 13.07 -10.06 -10.34
CA TYR A 27 12.22 -11.21 -10.61
C TYR A 27 11.41 -10.99 -11.89
N LEU A 28 11.09 -12.08 -12.59
CA LEU A 28 10.19 -12.10 -13.74
C LEU A 28 8.99 -12.98 -13.41
N ALA A 29 7.77 -12.43 -13.52
CA ALA A 29 6.53 -13.16 -13.32
C ALA A 29 5.59 -13.00 -14.51
N SER A 30 4.78 -14.03 -14.78
CA SER A 30 3.63 -13.95 -15.68
C SER A 30 2.49 -14.77 -15.09
N LEU A 31 1.26 -14.33 -15.36
CA LEU A 31 0.05 -15.04 -14.95
C LEU A 31 -0.53 -15.80 -16.14
N CYS A 32 -0.71 -17.10 -15.99
CA CYS A 32 -1.44 -17.91 -16.96
C CYS A 32 -2.83 -18.20 -16.42
N ALA A 33 -3.86 -17.78 -17.14
CA ALA A 33 -5.25 -18.11 -16.87
C ALA A 33 -5.74 -19.13 -17.90
N PHE A 34 -6.25 -20.26 -17.43
CA PHE A 34 -6.81 -21.30 -18.30
C PHE A 34 -8.23 -21.66 -17.89
N ASN A 35 -9.04 -21.99 -18.88
CA ASN A 35 -10.39 -22.50 -18.74
C ASN A 35 -10.65 -23.54 -19.84
N PRO A 36 -11.81 -24.23 -19.86
CA PRO A 36 -12.12 -25.20 -20.91
C PRO A 36 -12.13 -24.64 -22.35
N ALA A 37 -12.24 -23.31 -22.53
CA ALA A 37 -12.19 -22.66 -23.83
C ALA A 37 -10.76 -22.31 -24.29
N GLY A 38 -9.77 -22.36 -23.40
CA GLY A 38 -8.36 -22.10 -23.75
C GLY A 38 -7.52 -21.54 -22.60
N ALA A 39 -6.30 -21.12 -22.93
CA ALA A 39 -5.37 -20.50 -22.00
C ALA A 39 -4.84 -19.16 -22.54
N GLN A 40 -4.64 -18.19 -21.65
CA GLN A 40 -4.08 -16.89 -21.96
C GLN A 40 -3.06 -16.50 -20.90
N THR A 41 -1.91 -15.99 -21.36
CA THR A 41 -0.80 -15.57 -20.50
C THR A 41 -0.67 -14.05 -20.51
N SER A 42 -0.45 -13.44 -19.35
CA SER A 42 -0.17 -12.01 -19.23
C SER A 42 1.22 -11.67 -19.80
N PRO A 43 1.48 -10.40 -20.13
CA PRO A 43 2.85 -9.94 -20.34
C PRO A 43 3.75 -10.25 -19.13
N LEU A 44 5.06 -10.36 -19.38
CA LEU A 44 6.06 -10.51 -18.33
C LEU A 44 6.14 -9.23 -17.48
N LEU A 45 6.00 -9.40 -16.17
CA LEU A 45 6.24 -8.37 -15.17
C LEU A 45 7.66 -8.53 -14.63
N ARG A 46 8.50 -7.51 -14.79
CA ARG A 46 9.80 -7.41 -14.13
C ARG A 46 9.69 -6.54 -12.90
N PHE A 47 10.18 -7.01 -11.76
CA PHE A 47 10.12 -6.26 -10.51
C PHE A 47 11.29 -6.59 -9.58
N SER A 48 11.65 -5.67 -8.69
CA SER A 48 12.57 -5.91 -7.57
C SER A 48 11.77 -6.16 -6.29
N SER A 49 12.25 -7.05 -5.41
CA SER A 49 11.62 -7.34 -4.12
C SER A 49 11.51 -6.11 -3.22
N VAL A 50 12.44 -5.16 -3.35
CA VAL A 50 12.48 -3.93 -2.56
C VAL A 50 11.53 -2.87 -3.10
N GLU A 51 11.37 -2.78 -4.42
CA GLU A 51 10.57 -1.73 -5.08
C GLU A 51 9.06 -2.00 -5.01
N ILE A 52 8.64 -3.25 -4.84
CA ILE A 52 7.22 -3.62 -4.75
C ILE A 52 6.65 -3.55 -3.33
N ILE A 53 7.47 -3.17 -2.34
CA ILE A 53 7.04 -3.13 -0.95
C ILE A 53 5.98 -2.04 -0.78
N LYS A 54 4.76 -2.46 -0.40
CA LYS A 54 3.64 -1.58 -0.10
C LYS A 54 3.13 -1.87 1.31
N PRO A 55 3.53 -1.06 2.31
CA PRO A 55 3.02 -1.20 3.67
C PRO A 55 1.51 -0.95 3.72
N ASP A 56 0.83 -1.64 4.63
CA ASP A 56 -0.55 -1.29 4.96
C ASP A 56 -0.63 0.09 5.62
N PRO A 57 -1.81 0.74 5.62
CA PRO A 57 -2.00 2.02 6.29
C PRO A 57 -1.67 1.97 7.79
N PRO A 58 -1.26 3.10 8.40
CA PRO A 58 -1.07 3.19 9.85
C PRO A 58 -2.38 2.87 10.58
N ARG A 59 -2.25 2.25 11.75
CA ARG A 59 -3.41 1.87 12.58
C ARG A 59 -3.67 2.90 13.67
N ASN A 60 -4.90 2.90 14.18
CA ASN A 60 -5.32 3.66 15.36
C ASN A 60 -4.94 5.14 15.28
N VAL A 61 -5.18 5.76 14.11
CA VAL A 61 -4.98 7.19 13.92
C VAL A 61 -5.94 7.93 14.85
N SER A 62 -5.40 8.74 15.75
CA SER A 62 -6.15 9.50 16.74
C SER A 62 -5.63 10.94 16.79
N VAL A 63 -6.53 11.87 17.06
CA VAL A 63 -6.27 13.31 17.08
C VAL A 63 -6.88 13.90 18.34
N TRP A 64 -6.15 14.77 19.02
CA TRP A 64 -6.67 15.58 20.13
C TRP A 64 -6.01 16.95 20.14
N GLU A 65 -6.68 17.91 20.76
CA GLU A 65 -6.13 19.23 21.02
C GLU A 65 -4.97 19.11 22.02
N GLU A 66 -3.91 19.87 21.79
CA GLU A 66 -2.82 19.95 22.75
C GLU A 66 -3.23 20.85 23.92
N GLU A 67 -3.21 20.30 25.14
CA GLU A 67 -3.63 21.02 26.34
C GLU A 67 -2.85 22.34 26.49
N GLY A 68 -3.57 23.46 26.64
CA GLY A 68 -2.99 24.80 26.69
C GLY A 68 -2.69 25.43 25.32
N SER A 69 -3.06 24.79 24.20
CA SER A 69 -2.88 25.34 22.85
C SER A 69 -4.13 25.18 21.96
N SER A 70 -4.80 26.28 21.65
CA SER A 70 -6.00 26.30 20.81
C SER A 70 -5.75 26.06 19.31
N CYS A 71 -4.49 26.05 18.87
CA CYS A 71 -4.12 25.98 17.45
C CYS A 71 -3.19 24.80 17.14
N ARG A 72 -3.10 23.82 18.04
CA ARG A 72 -2.25 22.63 17.86
C ARG A 72 -3.05 21.36 18.04
N LEU A 73 -2.89 20.49 17.05
CA LEU A 73 -3.43 19.14 17.09
C LEU A 73 -2.27 18.17 17.28
N ARG A 74 -2.43 17.24 18.22
CA ARG A 74 -1.51 16.13 18.39
C ARG A 74 -2.12 14.91 17.72
N VAL A 75 -1.34 14.29 16.84
CA VAL A 75 -1.75 13.08 16.10
C VAL A 75 -0.90 11.91 16.57
N ARG A 76 -1.53 10.77 16.87
CA ARG A 76 -0.83 9.49 17.10
C ARG A 76 -1.36 8.44 16.15
N TRP A 77 -0.46 7.50 15.84
CA TRP A 77 -0.74 6.31 15.08
C TRP A 77 0.15 5.18 15.55
N ALA A 78 -0.18 3.96 15.15
CA ALA A 78 0.60 2.76 15.36
C ALA A 78 1.06 2.18 14.01
N TYR A 79 2.14 1.38 14.06
CA TYR A 79 2.55 0.60 12.90
C TYR A 79 1.44 -0.36 12.44
N PRO A 80 1.37 -0.67 11.13
CA PRO A 80 0.51 -1.74 10.63
C PRO A 80 0.89 -3.08 11.25
N SER A 81 -0.09 -3.95 11.54
CA SER A 81 0.19 -5.28 12.12
C SER A 81 0.97 -6.20 11.18
N THR A 82 0.87 -5.95 9.87
CA THR A 82 1.60 -6.67 8.83
C THR A 82 3.06 -6.23 8.72
N TRP A 83 3.45 -5.13 9.36
CA TRP A 83 4.81 -4.59 9.26
C TRP A 83 5.70 -5.04 10.42
N LYS A 84 6.73 -5.85 10.12
CA LYS A 84 7.75 -6.27 11.10
C LYS A 84 8.79 -5.16 11.29
N ASN A 85 8.54 -4.23 12.20
CA ASN A 85 9.34 -3.02 12.41
C ASN A 85 10.72 -3.23 13.10
N HIS A 86 11.22 -4.46 13.20
CA HIS A 86 12.48 -4.77 13.89
C HIS A 86 13.71 -4.36 13.06
N PHE A 87 13.66 -4.60 11.74
CA PHE A 87 14.76 -4.31 10.82
C PHE A 87 14.49 -3.09 9.92
N TYR A 88 13.25 -2.93 9.45
CA TYR A 88 12.86 -1.83 8.56
C TYR A 88 11.88 -0.88 9.25
N LYS A 89 12.20 0.41 9.26
CA LYS A 89 11.32 1.47 9.78
C LYS A 89 10.53 2.11 8.64
N LEU A 90 9.30 2.49 8.95
CA LEU A 90 8.45 3.23 8.01
C LEU A 90 8.65 4.72 8.19
N LYS A 91 8.66 5.44 7.07
CA LYS A 91 8.46 6.88 7.04
C LYS A 91 6.97 7.15 6.85
N PHE A 92 6.41 7.97 7.73
CA PHE A 92 4.99 8.35 7.66
C PHE A 92 4.86 9.76 7.11
N GLU A 93 3.80 9.98 6.35
CA GLU A 93 3.38 11.29 5.86
C GLU A 93 2.01 11.61 6.46
N VAL A 94 1.87 12.81 7.03
CA VAL A 94 0.62 13.28 7.62
C VAL A 94 0.09 14.40 6.76
N GLN A 95 -1.14 14.23 6.27
CA GLN A 95 -1.87 15.22 5.52
C GLN A 95 -3.16 15.54 6.27
N TYR A 96 -3.46 16.83 6.42
CA TYR A 96 -4.66 17.31 7.10
C TYR A 96 -5.24 18.50 6.33
N GLN A 97 -6.55 18.66 6.42
CA GLN A 97 -7.27 19.80 5.85
C GLN A 97 -8.33 20.25 6.85
N PRO A 98 -8.47 21.57 7.10
CA PRO A 98 -9.60 22.09 7.85
C PRO A 98 -10.91 21.72 7.13
N VAL A 99 -11.85 21.14 7.84
CA VAL A 99 -13.21 20.94 7.34
C VAL A 99 -14.03 22.11 7.86
N LEU A 100 -14.29 23.09 6.99
CA LEU A 100 -15.27 24.13 7.27
C LEU A 100 -16.64 23.51 7.03
N GLU A 101 -17.46 23.38 8.07
CA GLU A 101 -18.86 23.00 7.89
C GLU A 101 -19.56 24.10 7.08
N GLY A 102 -19.83 23.83 5.80
CA GLY A 102 -20.76 24.62 4.98
C GLY A 102 -20.27 25.22 3.67
N GLU A 103 -18.98 25.16 3.28
CA GLU A 103 -18.56 25.80 2.03
C GLU A 103 -17.64 24.95 1.13
N GLN A 104 -18.10 24.79 -0.12
CA GLN A 104 -17.40 24.16 -1.22
C GLN A 104 -16.53 25.21 -1.90
N PHE A 105 -15.20 25.06 -1.88
CA PHE A 105 -14.32 25.97 -2.62
C PHE A 105 -13.28 25.28 -3.51
N SER A 106 -13.23 25.81 -4.73
CA SER A 106 -12.24 25.59 -5.77
C SER A 106 -10.88 26.16 -5.37
N VAL A 107 -9.84 25.35 -5.50
CA VAL A 107 -8.44 25.72 -5.27
C VAL A 107 -8.02 26.81 -6.26
N VAL A 108 -7.68 28.01 -5.75
CA VAL A 108 -6.97 29.02 -6.54
C VAL A 108 -5.48 28.87 -6.27
N SER A 109 -4.77 28.27 -7.23
CA SER A 109 -3.31 28.15 -7.20
C SER A 109 -2.68 29.46 -7.66
N ASN A 110 -1.95 30.15 -6.77
CA ASN A 110 -1.06 31.24 -7.17
C ASN A 110 0.36 30.70 -7.32
N HIS A 111 0.80 30.58 -8.56
CA HIS A 111 2.20 30.36 -8.91
C HIS A 111 2.95 31.69 -8.80
N ARG A 112 4.07 31.67 -8.07
CA ARG A 112 5.10 32.71 -8.14
C ARG A 112 6.27 32.20 -8.96
#